data_AF-A0A9P0FI13-F1
#
_entry.id   AF-A0A9P0FI13-F1
#
_cell.length_a   1.000
_cell.length_b   1.000
_cell.length_c   1.000
_cell.angle_alpha   90.00
_cell.angle_beta   90.00
_cell.angle_gamma   90.00
#
_symmetry.space_group_name_H-M   'P 1'
#
loop_
_entity.id
_entity.type
_entity.pdbx_description
1 polymer ?
#
loop_
_entity_poly.entity_id
_entity_poly.type
_entity_poly.pdbx_seq_one_letter_code
_entity_poly.pdbx_strand_id
1 'polypeptide(L)'
;MPLVKLKKKKKKMPSRLSCNLCNKNITKSGYKIQCSICKSWFHQKCAQLSEFEIRVLQSRKKEWICLSHEKSEVSVNEHPINVNIDEEVTSLETLKLLILELKTEVVQMNNGMKFINEMFEEEKHKNRVFAEIAEELKNENRILKSELHYVKSYINDIEREKISKNIVVNGVCEQKEDNIEEAKLKVTKVLQYIDAGVTEGDIEKIKIVPTNNRPLVIATLFDKQKRLNLLKNKNKKGEITGKSVKSAII
;
A
#
# COMPACT_ATOMS: atom_id res chain seq x y z
N MET A 1 -38.57 0.30 -9.65
CA MET A 1 -38.76 1.71 -10.04
C MET A 1 -37.39 2.35 -10.28
N PRO A 2 -37.07 2.89 -11.46
CA PRO A 2 -35.76 3.49 -11.73
C PRO A 2 -35.74 4.96 -11.30
N LEU A 3 -34.72 5.35 -10.53
CA LEU A 3 -34.51 6.73 -10.07
C LEU A 3 -33.98 7.61 -11.22
N VAL A 4 -34.81 8.57 -11.62
CA VAL A 4 -34.49 9.60 -12.62
C VAL A 4 -33.47 10.59 -12.04
N LYS A 5 -32.28 10.65 -12.63
CA LYS A 5 -31.23 11.63 -12.26
C LYS A 5 -31.54 13.00 -12.88
N LEU A 6 -32.01 13.94 -12.07
CA LEU A 6 -32.16 15.36 -12.43
C LEU A 6 -30.78 15.99 -12.71
N LYS A 7 -30.51 16.31 -13.97
CA LYS A 7 -29.33 17.07 -14.39
C LYS A 7 -29.45 18.53 -13.94
N LYS A 8 -28.71 18.91 -12.88
CA LYS A 8 -28.57 20.32 -12.45
C LYS A 8 -27.80 21.11 -13.52
N LYS A 9 -28.44 22.09 -14.16
CA LYS A 9 -27.81 23.08 -15.05
C LYS A 9 -26.78 23.90 -14.25
N LYS A 10 -25.48 23.68 -14.50
CA LYS A 10 -24.40 24.51 -13.96
C LYS A 10 -24.37 25.85 -14.71
N LYS A 11 -24.68 26.96 -14.02
CA LYS A 11 -24.41 28.32 -14.53
C LYS A 11 -22.92 28.44 -14.85
N LYS A 12 -22.57 28.74 -16.10
CA LYS A 12 -21.18 29.03 -16.52
C LYS A 12 -20.71 30.29 -15.79
N MET A 13 -19.72 30.16 -14.90
CA MET A 13 -19.05 31.31 -14.29
C MET A 13 -18.19 32.03 -15.33
N PRO A 14 -18.06 33.38 -15.25
CA PRO A 14 -17.17 34.17 -16.11
C PRO A 14 -15.73 33.68 -16.00
N SER A 15 -15.00 33.76 -17.11
CA SER A 15 -13.84 32.92 -17.39
C SER A 15 -12.60 33.21 -16.54
N ARG A 16 -12.46 34.36 -15.86
CA ARG A 16 -11.35 34.64 -14.93
C ARG A 16 -11.78 35.67 -13.87
N LEU A 17 -11.65 35.34 -12.59
CA LEU A 17 -11.78 36.29 -11.47
C LEU A 17 -10.40 36.88 -11.19
N SER A 18 -10.28 38.19 -11.09
CA SER A 18 -9.05 38.89 -10.66
C SER A 18 -9.20 39.43 -9.23
N CYS A 19 -8.08 39.48 -8.51
CA CYS A 19 -8.01 40.06 -7.18
C CYS A 19 -7.91 41.58 -7.28
N ASN A 20 -8.77 42.31 -6.57
CA ASN A 20 -8.83 43.78 -6.62
C ASN A 20 -7.70 44.50 -5.89
N LEU A 21 -6.88 43.78 -5.10
CA LEU A 21 -5.72 44.35 -4.42
C LEU A 21 -4.44 44.19 -5.24
N CYS A 22 -4.19 42.99 -5.78
CA CYS A 22 -2.93 42.69 -6.47
C CYS A 22 -3.07 42.54 -7.99
N ASN A 23 -4.28 42.68 -8.54
CA ASN A 23 -4.62 42.52 -9.96
C ASN A 23 -4.23 41.17 -10.59
N LYS A 24 -3.80 40.18 -9.78
CA LYS A 24 -3.50 38.82 -10.24
C LYS A 24 -4.76 37.95 -10.30
N ASN A 25 -4.75 36.93 -11.16
CA ASN A 25 -5.85 35.99 -11.30
C ASN A 25 -6.06 35.15 -10.02
N ILE A 26 -7.32 34.93 -9.65
CA ILE A 26 -7.72 34.04 -8.56
C ILE A 26 -7.94 32.64 -9.17
N THR A 27 -7.10 31.69 -8.76
CA THR A 27 -7.20 30.31 -9.23
C THR A 27 -8.47 29.64 -8.71
N LYS A 28 -8.96 28.63 -9.44
CA LYS A 28 -10.20 27.91 -9.11
C LYS A 28 -10.12 27.15 -7.77
N SER A 29 -8.90 26.78 -7.36
CA SER A 29 -8.59 26.04 -6.14
C SER A 29 -8.17 26.93 -4.95
N GLY A 30 -7.93 28.23 -5.16
CA GLY A 30 -7.48 29.13 -4.10
C GLY A 30 -8.63 29.62 -3.22
N TYR A 31 -8.38 29.76 -1.91
CA TYR A 31 -9.30 30.46 -1.00
C TYR A 31 -9.45 31.92 -1.42
N LYS A 32 -10.70 32.37 -1.50
CA LYS A 32 -11.08 33.69 -1.98
C LYS A 32 -12.27 34.22 -1.19
N ILE A 33 -12.36 35.53 -1.07
CA ILE A 33 -13.45 36.20 -0.39
C ILE A 33 -13.92 37.40 -1.21
N GLN A 34 -15.21 37.74 -1.10
CA GLN A 34 -15.82 38.86 -1.79
C GLN A 34 -16.21 39.92 -0.75
N CYS A 35 -15.84 41.18 -1.00
CA CYS A 35 -16.26 42.27 -0.14
C CYS A 35 -17.79 42.48 -0.23
N SER A 36 -18.48 42.60 0.89
CA SER A 36 -19.92 42.83 0.92
C SER A 36 -20.32 44.20 0.37
N ILE A 37 -19.44 45.20 0.43
CA ILE A 37 -19.69 46.57 -0.04
C ILE A 37 -19.38 46.69 -1.54
N CYS A 38 -18.10 46.64 -1.95
CA CYS A 38 -17.72 46.88 -3.36
C CYS A 38 -17.91 45.67 -4.29
N LYS A 39 -18.30 44.51 -3.76
CA LYS A 39 -18.49 43.25 -4.52
C LYS A 39 -17.23 42.74 -5.26
N SER A 40 -16.06 43.33 -5.01
CA SER A 40 -14.79 42.88 -5.57
C SER A 40 -14.26 41.61 -4.87
N TRP A 41 -13.49 40.80 -5.59
CA TRP A 41 -12.88 39.58 -5.08
C TRP A 41 -11.44 39.78 -4.64
N PHE A 42 -11.03 39.05 -3.60
CA PHE A 42 -9.68 39.12 -3.03
C PHE A 42 -9.12 37.72 -2.79
N HIS A 43 -7.80 37.56 -2.97
CA HIS A 43 -7.10 36.37 -2.49
C HIS A 43 -7.10 36.36 -0.96
N GLN A 44 -7.08 35.17 -0.36
CA GLN A 44 -6.88 35.01 1.08
C GLN A 44 -5.75 35.87 1.64
N LYS A 45 -4.55 35.75 1.03
CA LYS A 45 -3.36 36.49 1.47
C LYS A 45 -3.52 38.00 1.33
N CYS A 46 -4.22 38.46 0.29
CA CYS A 46 -4.50 39.88 0.08
C CYS A 46 -5.53 40.42 1.07
N ALA A 47 -6.43 39.58 1.57
CA ALA A 47 -7.38 39.93 2.61
C ALA A 47 -6.81 39.80 4.04
N GLN A 48 -5.54 39.36 4.18
CA GLN A 48 -4.88 39.10 5.47
C GLN A 48 -5.65 38.12 6.38
N LEU A 49 -6.33 37.15 5.78
CA LEU A 49 -7.08 36.12 6.51
C LEU A 49 -6.35 34.77 6.50
N SER A 50 -6.47 34.01 7.58
CA SER A 50 -6.11 32.60 7.64
C SER A 50 -7.11 31.73 6.85
N GLU A 51 -6.71 30.50 6.50
CA GLU A 51 -7.60 29.56 5.81
C GLU A 51 -8.83 29.22 6.66
N PHE A 52 -8.63 29.13 7.98
CA PHE A 52 -9.69 28.85 8.94
C PHE A 52 -10.74 29.96 8.95
N GLU A 53 -10.31 31.22 9.01
CA GLU A 53 -11.23 32.37 9.02
C GLU A 53 -12.07 32.44 7.73
N ILE A 54 -11.49 32.20 6.56
CA ILE A 54 -12.26 32.17 5.31
C ILE A 54 -13.30 31.05 5.32
N ARG A 55 -12.96 29.86 5.81
CA ARG A 55 -13.92 28.76 5.93
C ARG A 55 -15.06 29.12 6.89
N VAL A 56 -14.76 29.77 8.01
CA VAL A 56 -15.78 30.23 8.98
C VAL A 56 -16.68 31.30 8.36
N LEU A 57 -16.12 32.30 7.67
CA LEU A 57 -16.88 33.37 7.02
C LEU A 57 -17.80 32.81 5.92
N GLN A 58 -17.29 31.91 5.07
CA GLN A 58 -18.06 31.29 3.99
C GLN A 58 -19.15 30.34 4.50
N SER A 59 -18.86 29.54 5.55
CA SER A 59 -19.83 28.59 6.12
C SER A 59 -20.96 29.30 6.87
N ARG A 60 -20.63 30.34 7.62
CA ARG A 60 -21.61 31.14 8.37
C ARG A 60 -22.30 32.21 7.52
N LYS A 61 -21.92 32.37 6.25
CA LYS A 61 -22.36 33.45 5.35
C LYS A 61 -22.21 34.84 6.00
N LYS A 62 -21.18 35.01 6.83
CA LYS A 62 -20.87 36.30 7.44
C LYS A 62 -20.30 37.23 6.38
N GLU A 63 -20.72 38.49 6.42
CA GLU A 63 -20.20 39.52 5.55
C GLU A 63 -18.76 39.86 5.92
N TRP A 64 -17.94 40.13 4.91
CA TRP A 64 -16.57 40.61 5.07
C TRP A 64 -16.42 41.89 4.26
N ILE A 65 -15.81 42.91 4.86
CA ILE A 65 -15.50 44.18 4.21
C ILE A 65 -13.98 44.27 3.98
N CYS A 66 -13.56 44.88 2.88
CA CYS A 66 -12.13 45.05 2.61
C CYS A 66 -11.55 46.24 3.37
N LEU A 67 -10.23 46.24 3.58
CA LEU A 67 -9.48 47.28 4.30
C LEU A 67 -9.78 48.72 3.84
N SER A 68 -10.15 48.92 2.58
CA SER A 68 -10.52 50.25 2.05
C SER A 68 -11.85 50.77 2.61
N HIS A 69 -12.75 49.90 3.04
CA HIS A 69 -14.03 50.27 3.67
C HIS A 69 -14.00 50.14 5.20
N GLU A 70 -13.03 49.42 5.77
CA GLU A 70 -12.86 49.33 7.23
C GLU A 70 -12.41 50.66 7.84
N LYS A 71 -11.64 51.46 7.09
CA LYS A 71 -11.13 52.76 7.55
C LYS A 71 -12.14 53.90 7.54
N SER A 72 -13.31 53.72 6.91
CA SER A 72 -14.32 54.78 6.81
C SER A 72 -15.28 54.86 8.01
N GLU A 73 -15.23 53.91 8.96
CA GLU A 73 -16.17 53.86 10.10
C GLU A 73 -15.63 54.45 11.41
N VAL A 74 -14.40 54.98 11.45
CA VAL A 74 -13.85 55.60 12.67
C VAL A 74 -14.03 57.13 12.62
N SER A 75 -15.26 57.57 12.82
CA SER A 75 -15.55 58.96 13.22
C SER A 75 -15.35 59.07 14.73
N VAL A 76 -14.18 59.57 15.14
CA VAL A 76 -13.84 59.84 16.54
C VAL A 76 -14.72 60.99 17.03
N ASN A 77 -15.75 60.69 17.82
CA ASN A 77 -16.44 61.69 18.62
C ASN A 77 -15.57 61.98 19.85
N GLU A 78 -14.75 63.04 19.75
CA GLU A 78 -14.08 63.62 20.91
C GLU A 78 -15.13 64.35 21.76
N HIS A 79 -15.36 63.87 22.98
CA HIS A 79 -16.04 64.60 24.04
C HIS A 79 -15.06 64.79 25.20
N PRO A 80 -14.96 65.99 25.78
CA PRO A 80 -14.04 66.26 26.88
C PRO A 80 -14.52 65.58 28.16
N ILE A 81 -13.62 64.79 28.76
CA ILE A 81 -13.83 64.05 30.00
C ILE A 81 -13.62 65.00 31.18
N ASN A 82 -14.67 65.17 32.00
CA ASN A 82 -14.61 65.83 33.30
C ASN A 82 -14.28 64.75 34.35
N VAL A 83 -13.07 64.80 34.93
CA VAL A 83 -12.53 63.73 35.78
C VAL A 83 -13.05 63.87 37.21
N ASN A 84 -13.84 62.89 37.65
CA ASN A 84 -14.35 62.76 39.01
C ASN A 84 -13.44 61.79 39.81
N ILE A 85 -12.69 62.32 40.78
CA ILE A 85 -11.57 61.65 41.46
C ILE A 85 -12.02 60.47 42.36
N ASP A 86 -13.29 60.42 42.76
CA ASP A 86 -13.83 59.33 43.58
C ASP A 86 -14.09 58.02 42.78
N GLU A 87 -14.20 58.11 41.45
CA GLU A 87 -14.36 56.95 40.54
C GLU A 87 -13.02 56.22 40.30
N GLU A 88 -11.90 56.93 40.49
CA GLU A 88 -10.54 56.41 40.28
C GLU A 88 -10.09 55.46 41.41
N VAL A 89 -10.58 55.66 42.64
CA VAL A 89 -10.26 54.78 43.77
C VAL A 89 -10.96 53.42 43.66
N THR A 90 -12.16 53.38 43.07
CA THR A 90 -12.91 52.13 42.83
C THR A 90 -12.32 51.33 41.66
N SER A 91 -11.74 52.01 40.67
CA SER A 91 -11.06 51.37 39.54
C SER A 91 -9.73 50.71 39.94
N LEU A 92 -9.04 51.26 40.95
CA LEU A 92 -7.81 50.66 41.46
C LEU A 92 -8.05 49.36 42.21
N GLU A 93 -9.12 49.26 43.01
CA GLU A 93 -9.41 48.06 43.79
C GLU A 93 -9.89 46.90 42.91
N THR A 94 -10.69 47.21 41.88
CA THR A 94 -11.08 46.23 40.85
C THR A 94 -9.88 45.72 40.06
N LEU A 95 -8.93 46.60 39.72
CA LEU A 95 -7.68 46.22 39.06
C LEU A 95 -6.84 45.26 39.92
N LYS A 96 -6.74 45.51 41.24
CA LYS A 96 -6.02 44.61 42.16
C LYS A 96 -6.63 43.21 42.19
N LEU A 97 -7.96 43.11 42.20
CA LEU A 97 -8.66 41.82 42.15
C LEU A 97 -8.37 41.07 40.86
N LEU A 98 -8.42 41.75 39.70
CA LEU A 98 -8.06 41.15 38.41
C LEU A 98 -6.60 40.67 38.38
N ILE A 99 -5.67 41.43 38.97
CA ILE A 99 -4.27 41.00 39.07
C ILE A 99 -4.14 39.72 39.92
N LEU A 100 -4.91 39.59 41.01
CA LEU A 100 -4.89 38.38 41.85
C LEU A 100 -5.49 37.17 41.12
N GLU A 101 -6.57 37.37 40.38
CA GLU A 101 -7.19 36.32 39.56
C GLU A 101 -6.23 35.85 38.46
N LEU A 102 -5.65 36.77 37.69
CA LEU A 102 -4.64 36.47 36.67
C LEU A 102 -3.42 35.75 37.25
N LYS A 103 -2.94 36.16 38.44
CA LYS A 103 -1.84 35.45 39.12
C LYS A 103 -2.22 34.00 39.43
N THR A 104 -3.45 33.75 39.86
CA THR A 104 -3.95 32.41 40.17
C THR A 104 -4.06 31.57 38.90
N GLU A 105 -4.60 32.13 37.82
CA GLU A 105 -4.67 31.47 36.51
C GLU A 105 -3.27 31.13 35.97
N VAL A 106 -2.31 32.04 36.09
CA VAL A 106 -0.91 31.81 35.67
C VAL A 106 -0.30 30.66 36.48
N VAL A 107 -0.57 30.56 37.78
CA VAL A 107 -0.10 29.43 38.61
C VAL A 107 -0.75 28.12 38.16
N GLN A 108 -2.06 28.12 37.90
CA GLN A 108 -2.76 26.93 37.39
C GLN A 108 -2.22 26.50 36.02
N MET A 109 -2.01 27.45 35.11
CA MET A 109 -1.43 27.20 33.80
C MET A 109 -0.02 26.63 33.91
N ASN A 110 0.82 27.17 34.81
CA ASN A 110 2.17 26.65 35.05
C ASN A 110 2.15 25.20 35.57
N ASN A 111 1.20 24.86 36.45
CA ASN A 111 1.05 23.48 36.92
C ASN A 111 0.58 22.54 35.80
N GLY A 112 -0.38 22.99 34.98
CA GLY A 112 -0.82 22.23 33.80
C GLY A 112 0.31 22.02 32.80
N MET A 113 1.16 23.03 32.58
CA MET A 113 2.31 22.93 31.69
C MET A 113 3.36 21.94 32.19
N LYS A 114 3.63 21.90 33.51
CA LYS A 114 4.53 20.90 34.11
C LYS A 114 4.00 19.48 33.89
N PHE A 115 2.73 19.25 34.16
CA PHE A 115 2.07 17.96 33.94
C PHE A 115 2.15 17.52 32.47
N ILE A 116 1.86 18.43 31.54
CA ILE A 116 1.95 18.14 30.09
C ILE A 116 3.40 17.79 29.70
N ASN A 117 4.39 18.49 30.26
CA ASN A 117 5.79 18.23 29.96
C ASN A 117 6.26 16.87 30.47
N GLU A 118 5.81 16.45 31.66
CA GLU A 118 6.08 15.11 32.20
C GLU A 118 5.44 14.02 31.33
N MET A 119 4.14 14.16 31.02
CA MET A 119 3.43 13.26 30.12
C MET A 119 4.08 13.17 28.73
N PHE A 120 4.59 14.29 28.22
CA PHE A 120 5.27 14.35 26.94
C PHE A 120 6.61 13.59 26.96
N GLU A 121 7.42 13.75 28.00
CA GLU A 121 8.68 13.02 28.12
C GLU A 121 8.46 11.52 28.34
N GLU A 122 7.43 11.12 29.09
CA GLU A 122 7.04 9.71 29.20
C GLU A 122 6.62 9.11 27.85
N GLU A 123 5.78 9.81 27.10
CA GLU A 123 5.31 9.34 25.79
C GLU A 123 6.45 9.28 24.76
N LYS A 124 7.37 10.25 24.82
CA LYS A 124 8.60 10.26 24.02
C LYS A 124 9.51 9.09 24.38
N HIS A 125 9.61 8.72 25.66
CA HIS A 125 10.35 7.53 26.08
C HIS A 125 9.69 6.24 25.54
N LYS A 126 8.38 6.08 25.68
CA LYS A 126 7.64 4.93 25.11
C LYS A 126 7.83 4.82 23.61
N ASN A 127 7.76 5.95 22.89
CA ASN A 127 7.98 5.97 21.44
C ASN A 127 9.39 5.55 21.04
N ARG A 128 10.42 5.87 21.84
CA ARG A 128 11.79 5.37 21.61
C ARG A 128 11.86 3.85 21.77
N VAL A 129 11.30 3.31 22.86
CA VAL A 129 11.27 1.87 23.11
C VAL A 129 10.51 1.13 22.00
N PHE A 130 9.36 1.65 21.55
CA PHE A 130 8.62 1.05 20.43
C PHE A 130 9.40 1.11 19.12
N ALA A 131 10.16 2.17 18.86
CA ALA A 131 11.00 2.25 17.68
C ALA A 131 12.13 1.19 17.69
N GLU A 132 12.74 0.95 18.86
CA GLU A 132 13.77 -0.08 19.05
C GLU A 132 13.19 -1.48 18.81
N ILE A 133 12.07 -1.81 19.45
CA ILE A 133 11.38 -3.11 19.26
C ILE A 133 10.97 -3.30 17.80
N ALA A 134 10.47 -2.25 17.14
CA ALA A 134 10.09 -2.33 15.72
C ALA A 134 11.29 -2.63 14.82
N GLU A 135 12.48 -2.13 15.15
CA GLU A 135 13.69 -2.40 14.37
C GLU A 135 14.24 -3.80 14.62
N GLU A 136 14.19 -4.28 15.87
CA GLU A 136 14.51 -5.68 16.21
C GLU A 136 13.61 -6.66 15.46
N LEU A 137 12.29 -6.45 15.48
CA LEU A 137 11.33 -7.28 14.76
C LEU A 137 11.56 -7.27 13.24
N LYS A 138 11.96 -6.14 12.66
CA LYS A 138 12.34 -6.10 11.23
C LYS A 138 13.59 -6.91 10.95
N ASN A 139 14.59 -6.85 11.84
CA ASN A 139 15.82 -7.60 11.69
C ASN A 139 15.56 -9.12 11.78
N GLU A 140 14.78 -9.56 12.77
CA GLU A 140 14.35 -10.96 12.88
C GLU A 140 13.58 -11.42 11.64
N ASN A 141 12.63 -10.63 11.15
CA ASN A 141 11.86 -10.95 9.95
C ASN A 141 12.77 -11.08 8.71
N ARG A 142 13.82 -10.26 8.60
CA ARG A 142 14.82 -10.38 7.54
C ARG A 142 15.60 -11.69 7.65
N ILE A 143 16.02 -12.08 8.86
CA ILE A 143 16.74 -13.34 9.10
C ILE A 143 15.84 -14.53 8.75
N LEU A 144 14.61 -14.57 9.28
CA LEU A 144 13.65 -15.65 9.00
C LEU A 144 13.35 -15.80 7.51
N LYS A 145 13.23 -14.69 6.77
CA LYS A 145 13.06 -14.73 5.30
C LYS A 145 14.26 -15.37 4.60
N SER A 146 15.47 -15.09 5.06
CA SER A 146 16.69 -15.67 4.48
C SER A 146 16.79 -17.17 4.77
N GLU A 147 16.46 -17.60 5.98
CA GLU A 147 16.41 -19.03 6.36
C GLU A 147 15.34 -19.78 5.57
N LEU A 148 14.15 -19.19 5.43
CA LEU A 148 13.07 -19.76 4.63
C LEU A 148 13.51 -19.94 3.18
N HIS A 149 14.19 -18.94 2.60
CA HIS A 149 14.73 -19.06 1.24
C HIS A 149 15.76 -20.20 1.15
N TYR A 150 16.66 -20.32 2.13
CA TYR A 150 17.64 -21.40 2.20
C TYR A 150 16.96 -22.78 2.25
N VAL A 151 16.02 -22.99 3.17
CA VAL A 151 15.28 -24.26 3.30
C VAL A 151 14.52 -24.58 2.03
N LYS A 152 13.88 -23.59 1.40
CA LYS A 152 13.18 -23.77 0.12
C LYS A 152 14.14 -24.21 -0.99
N SER A 153 15.32 -23.60 -1.08
CA SER A 153 16.36 -24.02 -2.03
C SER A 153 16.80 -25.45 -1.76
N TYR A 154 17.06 -25.79 -0.50
CA TYR A 154 17.48 -27.11 -0.08
C TYR A 154 16.42 -28.19 -0.39
N ILE A 155 15.14 -27.92 -0.14
CA ILE A 155 14.03 -28.80 -0.53
C ILE A 155 14.00 -28.98 -2.04
N ASN A 156 14.11 -27.90 -2.81
CA ASN A 156 14.15 -27.99 -4.27
C ASN A 156 15.31 -28.86 -4.76
N ASP A 157 16.48 -28.78 -4.14
CA ASP A 157 17.65 -29.58 -4.52
C ASP A 157 17.43 -31.06 -4.20
N ILE A 158 16.84 -31.39 -3.04
CA ILE A 158 16.44 -32.76 -2.70
C ILE A 158 15.39 -33.28 -3.68
N GLU A 159 14.38 -32.49 -4.02
CA GLU A 159 13.34 -32.89 -4.97
C GLU A 159 13.93 -33.10 -6.37
N ARG A 160 14.79 -32.18 -6.83
CA ARG A 160 15.54 -32.32 -8.09
C ARG A 160 16.38 -33.59 -8.10
N GLU A 161 17.03 -33.92 -7.00
CA GLU A 161 17.82 -35.15 -6.90
C GLU A 161 16.94 -36.41 -6.91
N LYS A 162 15.80 -36.39 -6.21
CA LYS A 162 14.82 -37.50 -6.23
C LYS A 162 14.24 -37.72 -7.63
N ILE A 163 13.93 -36.66 -8.37
CA ILE A 163 13.45 -36.78 -9.76
C ILE A 163 14.59 -36.91 -10.76
N SER A 164 15.85 -36.80 -10.33
CA SER A 164 17.01 -36.80 -11.22
C SER A 164 17.20 -38.12 -11.96
N LYS A 165 16.54 -39.18 -11.48
CA LYS A 165 16.53 -40.53 -12.05
C LYS A 165 15.22 -40.88 -12.78
N ASN A 166 14.22 -40.00 -12.72
CA ASN A 166 12.88 -40.26 -13.23
C ASN A 166 12.76 -39.87 -14.71
N ILE A 167 12.18 -40.76 -15.50
CA ILE A 167 11.74 -40.52 -16.88
C ILE A 167 10.23 -40.65 -16.93
N VAL A 168 9.58 -39.67 -17.56
CA VAL A 168 8.15 -39.72 -17.82
C VAL A 168 7.95 -40.23 -19.25
N VAL A 169 7.21 -41.33 -19.39
CA VAL A 169 6.87 -41.93 -20.68
C VAL A 169 5.37 -41.81 -20.89
N ASN A 170 5.00 -41.07 -21.93
CA ASN A 170 3.61 -40.79 -22.27
C ASN A 170 3.10 -41.79 -23.32
N GLY A 171 1.82 -42.12 -23.27
CA GLY A 171 1.15 -42.93 -24.29
C GLY A 171 1.49 -44.42 -24.27
N VAL A 172 2.10 -44.91 -23.18
CA VAL A 172 2.39 -46.34 -22.98
C VAL A 172 1.17 -47.09 -22.45
N CYS A 173 0.41 -46.44 -21.56
CA CYS A 173 -0.83 -46.98 -21.00
C CYS A 173 -2.03 -46.29 -21.63
N GLU A 174 -3.02 -47.08 -22.04
CA GLU A 174 -4.26 -46.58 -22.64
C GLU A 174 -5.40 -46.55 -21.62
N GLN A 175 -5.40 -47.52 -20.70
CA GLN A 175 -6.43 -47.67 -19.67
C GLN A 175 -5.87 -47.36 -18.29
N LYS A 176 -6.74 -46.93 -17.36
CA LYS A 176 -6.34 -46.62 -15.98
C LYS A 176 -5.97 -47.86 -15.17
N GLU A 177 -6.39 -49.04 -15.63
CA GLU A 177 -6.24 -50.33 -14.96
C GLU A 177 -5.12 -51.19 -15.56
N ASP A 178 -4.28 -50.61 -16.43
CA ASP A 178 -3.15 -51.33 -17.03
C ASP A 178 -2.24 -51.91 -15.94
N ASN A 179 -1.91 -53.20 -16.10
CA ASN A 179 -1.03 -53.92 -15.18
C ASN A 179 0.37 -53.26 -15.17
N ILE A 180 0.92 -53.03 -13.98
CA ILE A 180 2.26 -52.44 -13.78
C ILE A 180 3.33 -53.24 -14.56
N GLU A 181 3.21 -54.57 -14.64
CA GLU A 181 4.17 -55.40 -15.37
C GLU A 181 4.10 -55.20 -16.89
N GLU A 182 2.88 -55.05 -17.44
CA GLU A 182 2.71 -54.76 -18.86
C GLU A 182 3.24 -53.37 -19.20
N ALA A 183 2.96 -52.38 -18.33
CA ALA A 183 3.52 -51.05 -18.44
C ALA A 183 5.05 -51.08 -18.38
N LYS A 184 5.64 -51.90 -17.49
CA LYS A 184 7.09 -52.09 -17.40
C LYS A 184 7.67 -52.63 -18.68
N LEU A 185 7.10 -53.70 -19.24
CA LEU A 185 7.56 -54.28 -20.50
C LEU A 185 7.48 -53.28 -21.65
N LYS A 186 6.37 -52.54 -21.78
CA LYS A 186 6.21 -51.51 -22.82
C LYS A 186 7.20 -50.36 -22.64
N VAL A 187 7.41 -49.87 -21.42
CA VAL A 187 8.41 -48.83 -21.12
C VAL A 187 9.80 -49.31 -21.48
N THR A 188 10.19 -50.53 -21.08
CA THR A 188 11.51 -51.10 -21.41
C THR A 188 11.74 -51.11 -22.92
N LYS A 189 10.75 -51.56 -23.70
CA LYS A 189 10.81 -51.56 -25.17
C LYS A 189 10.98 -50.16 -25.76
N VAL A 190 10.27 -49.16 -25.23
CA VAL A 190 10.42 -47.76 -25.66
C VAL A 190 11.82 -47.22 -25.33
N LEU A 191 12.34 -47.51 -24.14
CA LEU A 191 13.68 -47.07 -23.74
C LEU A 191 14.78 -47.76 -24.56
N GLN A 192 14.64 -49.06 -24.84
CA GLN A 192 15.52 -49.82 -25.73
C GLN A 192 15.53 -49.27 -27.16
N TYR A 193 14.36 -48.86 -27.65
CA TYR A 193 14.28 -48.19 -28.93
C TYR A 193 15.06 -46.88 -28.94
N ILE A 194 15.15 -46.15 -27.82
CA ILE A 194 15.95 -44.92 -27.73
C ILE A 194 17.44 -45.26 -27.65
N ASP A 195 17.78 -46.18 -26.77
CA ASP A 195 19.14 -46.61 -26.47
C ASP A 195 19.15 -48.13 -26.24
N ALA A 196 19.76 -48.87 -27.18
CA ALA A 196 19.78 -50.33 -27.18
C ALA A 196 20.48 -50.92 -25.95
N GLY A 197 21.30 -50.14 -25.24
CA GLY A 197 21.99 -50.56 -24.02
C GLY A 197 21.10 -50.61 -22.77
N VAL A 198 19.83 -50.19 -22.86
CA VAL A 198 18.92 -50.19 -21.72
C VAL A 198 18.25 -51.56 -21.56
N THR A 199 18.28 -52.09 -20.35
CA THR A 199 17.65 -53.38 -20.02
C THR A 199 16.55 -53.19 -18.97
N GLU A 200 15.71 -54.20 -18.77
CA GLU A 200 14.69 -54.14 -17.72
C GLU A 200 15.30 -53.98 -16.31
N GLY A 201 16.50 -54.55 -16.09
CA GLY A 201 17.24 -54.41 -14.84
C GLY A 201 17.72 -53.00 -14.54
N ASP A 202 17.67 -52.08 -15.50
CA ASP A 202 18.02 -50.67 -15.29
C ASP A 202 16.89 -49.84 -14.69
N ILE A 203 15.67 -50.39 -14.66
CA ILE A 203 14.48 -49.75 -14.12
C ILE A 203 14.27 -50.22 -12.68
N GLU A 204 14.48 -49.32 -11.73
CA GLU A 204 14.32 -49.56 -10.29
C GLU A 204 12.83 -49.62 -9.91
N LYS A 205 12.05 -48.66 -10.40
CA LYS A 205 10.64 -48.51 -10.01
C LYS A 205 9.80 -47.95 -11.14
N ILE A 206 8.57 -48.42 -11.24
CA ILE A 206 7.55 -47.83 -12.11
C ILE A 206 6.35 -47.39 -11.29
N LYS A 207 5.83 -46.22 -11.64
CA LYS A 207 4.60 -45.68 -11.08
C LYS A 207 3.71 -45.15 -12.20
N ILE A 208 2.47 -45.63 -12.26
CA ILE A 208 1.43 -45.08 -13.11
C ILE A 208 0.75 -43.94 -12.34
N VAL A 209 0.73 -42.75 -12.91
CA VAL A 209 0.09 -41.56 -12.33
C VAL A 209 -1.18 -41.27 -13.15
N PRO A 210 -2.37 -41.41 -12.53
CA PRO A 210 -3.60 -41.08 -13.23
C PRO A 210 -3.65 -39.58 -13.52
N THR A 211 -4.03 -39.21 -14.73
CA THR A 211 -4.35 -37.82 -15.10
C THR A 211 -5.74 -37.76 -15.73
N ASN A 212 -6.25 -36.54 -15.94
CA ASN A 212 -7.57 -36.34 -16.52
C ASN A 212 -7.67 -36.82 -17.98
N ASN A 213 -6.55 -36.81 -18.71
CA ASN A 213 -6.54 -37.20 -20.13
C ASN A 213 -6.11 -38.65 -20.33
N ARG A 214 -4.86 -38.97 -19.96
CA ARG A 214 -4.28 -40.32 -20.11
C ARG A 214 -3.30 -40.60 -18.97
N PRO A 215 -3.20 -41.84 -18.47
CA PRO A 215 -2.22 -42.16 -17.43
C PRO A 215 -0.79 -41.85 -17.89
N LEU A 216 0.01 -41.27 -16.98
CA LEU A 216 1.44 -41.04 -17.19
C LEU A 216 2.22 -42.16 -16.54
N VAL A 217 3.25 -42.70 -17.19
CA VAL A 217 4.13 -43.69 -16.58
C VAL A 217 5.44 -43.03 -16.20
N ILE A 218 5.78 -43.07 -14.92
CA ILE A 218 7.07 -42.60 -14.40
C ILE A 218 7.95 -43.82 -14.14
N ALA A 219 9.05 -43.91 -14.86
CA ALA A 219 10.08 -44.93 -14.65
C ALA A 219 11.29 -44.30 -13.95
N THR A 220 11.67 -44.84 -12.80
CA THR A 220 12.87 -44.47 -12.05
C THR A 220 14.00 -45.42 -12.46
N LEU A 221 15.11 -44.88 -12.94
CA LEU A 221 16.29 -45.66 -13.31
C LEU A 221 17.25 -45.78 -12.13
N PHE A 222 18.01 -46.88 -12.05
CA PHE A 222 19.07 -47.01 -11.02
C PHE A 222 20.17 -45.95 -11.18
N ASP A 223 20.56 -45.70 -12.43
CA ASP A 223 21.65 -44.79 -12.79
C ASP A 223 21.15 -43.47 -13.42
N LYS A 224 21.61 -42.36 -12.85
CA LYS A 224 21.36 -41.00 -13.31
C LYS A 224 22.03 -40.72 -14.66
N GLN A 225 23.20 -41.30 -14.95
CA GLN A 225 23.89 -41.10 -16.23
C GLN A 225 23.14 -41.77 -17.37
N LYS A 226 22.61 -42.99 -17.16
CA LYS A 226 21.71 -43.64 -18.13
C LYS A 226 20.52 -42.76 -18.50
N ARG A 227 19.89 -42.09 -17.52
CA ARG A 227 18.82 -41.11 -17.81
C ARG A 227 19.30 -39.99 -18.72
N LEU A 228 20.44 -39.38 -18.42
CA LEU A 228 20.99 -38.27 -19.22
C LEU A 228 21.30 -38.73 -20.65
N ASN A 229 21.86 -39.92 -20.82
CA ASN A 229 22.14 -40.50 -22.12
C ASN A 229 20.86 -40.78 -22.91
N LEU A 230 19.83 -41.34 -22.25
CA LEU A 230 18.50 -41.52 -22.85
C LEU A 230 17.90 -40.21 -23.34
N LEU A 231 17.96 -39.14 -22.54
CA LEU A 231 17.44 -37.82 -22.94
C LEU A 231 18.24 -37.23 -24.12
N LYS A 232 19.57 -37.37 -24.12
CA LYS A 232 20.42 -36.95 -25.25
C LYS A 232 20.12 -37.75 -26.52
N ASN A 233 19.98 -39.06 -26.41
CA ASN A 233 19.69 -39.95 -27.54
C ASN A 233 18.27 -39.75 -28.08
N LYS A 234 17.30 -39.49 -27.21
CA LYS A 234 15.94 -39.10 -27.61
C LYS A 234 15.95 -37.81 -28.44
N ASN A 235 16.71 -36.80 -28.02
CA ASN A 235 16.83 -35.56 -28.79
C ASN A 235 17.44 -35.78 -30.18
N LYS A 236 18.34 -36.77 -30.34
CA LYS A 236 18.90 -37.14 -31.64
C LYS A 236 17.90 -37.92 -32.51
N LYS A 237 17.07 -38.79 -31.92
CA LYS A 237 16.09 -39.61 -32.65
C LYS A 237 14.82 -38.86 -33.04
N GLY A 238 14.51 -37.74 -32.37
CA GLY A 238 13.34 -36.92 -32.67
C GLY A 238 12.05 -37.46 -32.04
N GLU A 239 10.94 -37.34 -32.77
CA GLU A 239 9.63 -37.77 -32.29
C GLU A 239 9.51 -39.30 -32.32
N ILE A 240 9.16 -39.89 -31.17
CA ILE A 240 9.01 -41.34 -31.02
C ILE A 240 7.51 -41.64 -31.03
N THR A 241 7.05 -42.36 -32.05
CA THR A 241 5.65 -42.76 -32.18
C THR A 241 5.49 -44.24 -31.85
N GLY A 242 4.31 -44.66 -31.39
CA GLY A 242 4.06 -46.08 -31.13
C GLY A 242 4.28 -46.98 -32.36
N LYS A 243 4.13 -46.44 -33.58
CA LYS A 243 4.42 -47.14 -34.83
C LYS A 243 5.92 -47.38 -35.02
N SER A 244 6.75 -46.36 -34.76
CA SER A 244 8.20 -46.45 -34.95
C SER A 244 8.85 -47.46 -33.99
N VAL A 245 8.30 -47.59 -32.78
CA VAL A 245 8.74 -48.59 -31.79
C VAL A 245 8.38 -50.00 -32.23
N LYS A 246 7.16 -50.22 -32.76
CA LYS A 246 6.74 -51.55 -33.26
C LYS A 246 7.60 -52.03 -34.43
N SER A 247 7.97 -51.15 -35.35
CA SER A 247 8.77 -51.48 -36.53
C SER A 247 10.25 -51.78 -36.25
N ALA A 248 10.75 -51.47 -35.06
CA ALA A 248 12.17 -51.66 -34.70
C ALA A 248 12.42 -52.83 -33.73
N ILE A 249 11.35 -53.48 -33.27
CA ILE A 249 11.40 -54.64 -32.36
C ILE A 249 11.19 -55.96 -33.15
N ILE A 250 10.90 -55.86 -34.45
CA ILE A 250 10.79 -56.99 -35.39
C ILE A 250 12.12 -57.09 -36.13
#